data_AF-A0A7R9DSF4-F1
#
_entry.id   AF-A0A7R9DSF4-F1
#
_cell.length_a   1.000
_cell.length_b   1.000
_cell.length_c   1.000
_cell.angle_alpha   90.00
_cell.angle_beta   90.00
_cell.angle_gamma   90.00
#
_symmetry.space_group_name_H-M   'P 1'
#
loop_
_entity.id
_entity.type
_entity.pdbx_description
1 polymer ?
#
loop_
_entity_poly.entity_id
_entity_poly.type
_entity_poly.pdbx_seq_one_letter_code
_entity_poly.pdbx_strand_id
1 'polypeptide(L)'
;MSLLQLLNEKDNMGCSPLHYASREGHIRSLENLIRLGACINLKNNNNESPLHFAARYGRYNTVRQLLDSEKGTFIINESDGEGLTPLHISSQQGHTRVVQLLLNRGALLHRDHNGRNPLHLAAMSGYTQTMELLHSVHSHLLDQVDKDGVSDIP
;
A
#
# COMPACT_ATOMS: atom_id res chain seq x y z
N MET A 1 -17.43 24.00 -13.45
CA MET A 1 -16.57 22.90 -12.96
C MET A 1 -15.27 23.52 -12.48
N SER A 2 -14.88 23.33 -11.21
CA SER A 2 -13.64 23.90 -10.67
C SER A 2 -12.44 22.99 -10.95
N LEU A 3 -11.21 23.50 -10.88
CA LEU A 3 -9.99 22.68 -11.04
C LEU A 3 -9.96 21.53 -10.01
N LEU A 4 -10.31 21.81 -8.75
CA LEU A 4 -10.39 20.78 -7.70
C LEU A 4 -11.43 19.70 -8.02
N GLN A 5 -12.53 20.05 -8.69
CA GLN A 5 -13.52 19.08 -9.14
C GLN A 5 -12.95 18.17 -10.23
N LEU A 6 -12.23 18.73 -11.21
CA LEU A 6 -11.60 17.95 -12.29
C LEU A 6 -10.51 17.00 -11.77
N LEU A 7 -9.70 17.44 -10.80
CA LEU A 7 -8.62 16.62 -10.22
C LEU A 7 -9.14 15.40 -9.46
N ASN A 8 -10.36 15.49 -8.94
CA ASN A 8 -10.99 14.48 -8.10
C ASN A 8 -12.17 13.78 -8.78
N GLU A 9 -12.46 14.15 -10.03
CA GLU A 9 -13.48 13.50 -10.85
C GLU A 9 -13.12 12.03 -11.02
N LYS A 10 -14.15 11.18 -10.95
CA LYS A 10 -14.02 9.74 -11.06
C LYS A 10 -14.65 9.30 -12.36
N ASP A 11 -13.96 8.42 -13.07
CA ASP A 11 -14.54 7.73 -14.22
C ASP A 11 -15.52 6.62 -13.78
N ASN A 12 -15.98 5.82 -14.75
CA ASN A 12 -16.92 4.73 -14.51
C ASN A 12 -16.39 3.62 -13.59
N MET A 13 -15.07 3.53 -13.39
CA MET A 13 -14.43 2.59 -12.46
C MET A 13 -14.22 3.22 -11.07
N GLY A 14 -14.63 4.46 -10.87
CA GLY A 14 -14.37 5.22 -9.65
C GLY A 14 -12.94 5.80 -9.59
N CYS A 15 -12.17 5.69 -10.67
CA CYS A 15 -10.76 6.09 -10.70
C CYS A 15 -10.62 7.58 -11.01
N SER A 16 -9.81 8.28 -10.21
CA SER A 16 -9.38 9.65 -10.47
C SER A 16 -8.08 9.70 -11.29
N PRO A 17 -7.69 10.85 -11.87
CA PRO A 17 -6.40 11.00 -12.55
C PRO A 17 -5.19 10.52 -11.73
N LEU A 18 -5.24 10.68 -10.41
CA LEU A 18 -4.17 10.26 -9.51
C LEU A 18 -4.04 8.72 -9.40
N HIS A 19 -5.13 7.97 -9.55
CA HIS A 19 -5.08 6.50 -9.64
C HIS A 19 -4.25 6.06 -10.86
N TYR A 20 -4.53 6.67 -12.01
CA TYR A 20 -3.83 6.36 -13.25
C TYR A 20 -2.36 6.77 -13.22
N ALA A 21 -2.04 7.99 -12.74
CA ALA A 21 -0.66 8.40 -12.53
C ALA A 21 0.09 7.43 -11.59
N SER A 22 -0.61 6.92 -10.58
CA SER A 22 -0.02 5.97 -9.62
C SER A 22 0.24 4.60 -10.22
N ARG A 23 -0.71 4.06 -10.99
CA ARG A 23 -0.56 2.79 -11.72
C ARG A 23 0.57 2.85 -12.74
N GLU A 24 0.66 3.93 -13.52
CA GLU A 24 1.67 4.05 -14.59
C GLU A 24 3.04 4.51 -14.07
N GLY A 25 3.14 4.92 -12.80
CA GLY A 25 4.40 5.35 -12.21
C GLY A 25 4.90 6.69 -12.74
N HIS A 26 4.02 7.51 -13.31
CA HIS A 26 4.36 8.80 -13.91
C HIS A 26 4.56 9.86 -12.83
N ILE A 27 5.75 9.84 -12.21
CA ILE A 27 6.02 10.57 -10.98
C ILE A 27 5.81 12.08 -11.10
N ARG A 28 6.21 12.69 -12.22
CA ARG A 28 6.03 14.13 -12.47
C ARG A 28 4.55 14.51 -12.55
N SER A 29 3.73 13.66 -13.17
CA SER A 29 2.28 13.86 -13.24
C SER A 29 1.65 13.70 -11.86
N LEU A 30 2.06 12.68 -11.10
CA LEU A 30 1.62 12.44 -9.73
C LEU A 30 1.91 13.65 -8.83
N GLU A 31 3.16 14.12 -8.79
CA GLU A 31 3.59 15.29 -8.01
C GLU A 31 2.81 16.53 -8.40
N ASN A 32 2.60 16.77 -9.70
CA ASN A 32 1.84 17.92 -10.16
C ASN A 32 0.36 17.84 -9.73
N LEU A 33 -0.27 16.68 -9.84
CA LEU A 33 -1.65 16.47 -9.38
C LEU A 33 -1.79 16.72 -7.87
N ILE A 34 -0.87 16.18 -7.06
CA ILE A 34 -0.84 16.39 -5.60
C ILE A 34 -0.68 17.88 -5.27
N ARG A 35 0.27 18.56 -5.93
CA ARG A 35 0.53 19.99 -5.75
C ARG A 35 -0.68 20.86 -6.11
N LEU A 36 -1.47 20.44 -7.10
CA LEU A 36 -2.69 21.14 -7.51
C LEU A 36 -3.91 20.82 -6.61
N GLY A 37 -3.76 19.93 -5.62
CA GLY A 37 -4.80 19.62 -4.64
C GLY A 37 -5.60 18.35 -4.93
N ALA A 38 -5.07 17.41 -5.73
CA ALA A 38 -5.70 16.10 -5.89
C ALA A 38 -5.72 15.33 -4.56
N CYS A 39 -6.87 14.75 -4.23
CA CYS A 39 -7.04 13.96 -3.01
C CYS A 39 -6.36 12.59 -3.15
N ILE A 40 -5.31 12.37 -2.35
CA ILE A 40 -4.48 11.14 -2.45
C ILE A 40 -5.14 9.87 -1.92
N ASN A 41 -6.18 10.02 -1.11
CA ASN A 41 -6.89 8.92 -0.45
C ASN A 41 -8.25 8.62 -1.10
N LEU A 42 -8.50 9.14 -2.32
CA LEU A 42 -9.71 8.77 -3.04
C LEU A 42 -9.74 7.28 -3.32
N LYS A 43 -10.91 6.69 -3.15
CA LYS A 43 -11.15 5.26 -3.32
C LYS A 43 -11.94 5.02 -4.62
N ASN A 44 -11.52 4.04 -5.42
CA ASN A 44 -12.27 3.60 -6.59
C ASN A 44 -13.46 2.71 -6.20
N ASN A 45 -14.16 2.11 -7.17
CA ASN A 45 -15.32 1.26 -6.90
C ASN A 45 -14.98 -0.04 -6.14
N ASN A 46 -13.72 -0.46 -6.13
CA ASN A 46 -13.21 -1.61 -5.37
C ASN A 46 -12.66 -1.19 -4.00
N ASN A 47 -12.86 0.06 -3.60
CA ASN A 47 -12.25 0.65 -2.41
C ASN A 47 -10.70 0.66 -2.45
N GLU A 48 -10.10 0.64 -3.63
CA GLU A 48 -8.65 0.79 -3.81
C GLU A 48 -8.27 2.27 -3.87
N SER A 49 -7.18 2.64 -3.20
CA SER A 49 -6.60 3.99 -3.29
C SER A 49 -5.48 4.07 -4.33
N PRO A 50 -5.00 5.27 -4.70
CA PRO A 50 -3.79 5.44 -5.53
C PRO A 50 -2.58 4.65 -5.02
N LEU A 51 -2.44 4.48 -3.69
CA LEU A 51 -1.38 3.66 -3.10
C LEU A 51 -1.54 2.16 -3.38
N HIS A 52 -2.78 1.66 -3.41
CA HIS A 52 -3.05 0.26 -3.82
C HIS A 52 -2.63 0.05 -5.27
N PHE A 53 -2.93 1.00 -6.16
CA PHE A 53 -2.51 0.96 -7.57
C PHE A 53 -0.98 0.98 -7.68
N ALA A 54 -0.31 1.91 -7.00
CA ALA A 54 1.15 1.98 -7.00
C ALA A 54 1.80 0.67 -6.51
N ALA A 55 1.22 0.06 -5.47
CA ALA A 55 1.69 -1.21 -4.92
C ALA A 55 1.45 -2.39 -5.88
N ARG A 56 0.27 -2.48 -6.50
CA ARG A 56 -0.11 -3.52 -7.48
C ARG A 56 0.85 -3.58 -8.67
N TYR A 57 1.27 -2.41 -9.15
CA TYR A 57 2.13 -2.28 -10.32
C TYR A 57 3.61 -2.06 -9.99
N GLY A 58 4.02 -2.25 -8.73
CA GLY A 58 5.43 -2.19 -8.33
C GLY A 58 6.08 -0.82 -8.48
N ARG A 59 5.31 0.27 -8.41
CA ARG A 59 5.78 1.64 -8.68
C ARG A 59 6.46 2.24 -7.44
N TYR A 60 7.68 1.78 -7.15
CA TYR A 60 8.45 2.16 -5.96
C TYR A 60 8.49 3.68 -5.70
N ASN A 61 8.85 4.49 -6.71
CA ASN A 61 8.95 5.94 -6.53
C ASN A 61 7.60 6.61 -6.25
N THR A 62 6.52 6.09 -6.85
CA THR A 62 5.16 6.53 -6.59
C THR A 62 4.73 6.18 -5.17
N VAL A 63 4.99 4.94 -4.72
CA VAL A 63 4.71 4.52 -3.34
C VAL A 63 5.44 5.44 -2.36
N ARG A 64 6.73 5.69 -2.58
CA ARG A 64 7.52 6.61 -1.75
C ARG A 64 6.90 8.00 -1.71
N GLN A 65 6.58 8.59 -2.86
CA GLN A 65 6.03 9.93 -2.95
C GLN A 65 4.65 10.07 -2.28
N LEU A 66 3.78 9.06 -2.41
CA LEU A 66 2.49 9.04 -1.73
C LEU A 66 2.65 8.97 -0.21
N LEU A 67 3.61 8.17 0.27
CA LEU A 67 3.91 8.03 1.70
C LEU A 67 4.67 9.21 2.30
N ASP A 68 5.38 10.00 1.49
CA ASP A 68 6.06 11.24 1.90
C ASP A 68 5.10 12.43 2.04
N SER A 69 3.86 12.31 1.56
CA SER A 69 2.83 13.32 1.77
C SER A 69 2.35 13.36 3.23
N GLU A 70 1.79 14.50 3.68
CA GLU A 70 1.25 14.66 5.04
C GLU A 70 0.20 13.59 5.42
N LYS A 71 -0.50 13.05 4.42
CA LYS A 71 -1.52 12.02 4.61
C LYS A 71 -0.99 10.59 4.45
N GLY A 72 0.31 10.42 4.18
CA GLY A 72 0.94 9.14 3.87
C GLY A 72 0.80 8.10 4.98
N THR A 73 0.88 8.53 6.25
CA THR A 73 0.75 7.66 7.43
C THR A 73 -0.67 7.11 7.62
N PHE A 74 -1.69 7.85 7.18
CA PHE A 74 -3.09 7.42 7.33
C PHE A 74 -3.50 6.40 6.27
N ILE A 75 -2.89 6.43 5.08
CA ILE A 75 -3.30 5.57 3.95
C ILE A 75 -2.53 4.25 3.85
N ILE A 76 -1.42 4.10 4.57
CA ILE A 76 -0.50 2.95 4.40
C ILE A 76 -1.13 1.60 4.76
N ASN A 77 -2.04 1.60 5.75
CA ASN A 77 -2.72 0.40 6.26
C ASN A 77 -4.21 0.34 5.88
N GLU A 78 -4.72 1.29 5.08
CA GLU A 78 -6.08 1.19 4.57
C GLU A 78 -6.20 -0.05 3.68
N SER A 79 -7.29 -0.80 3.83
CA SER A 79 -7.61 -1.93 2.97
C SER A 79 -8.55 -1.52 1.82
N ASP A 80 -8.56 -2.35 0.78
CA ASP A 80 -9.58 -2.37 -0.26
C ASP A 80 -10.85 -3.14 0.18
N GLY A 81 -11.77 -3.37 -0.77
CA GLY A 81 -13.03 -4.06 -0.51
C GLY A 81 -12.87 -5.52 -0.05
N GLU A 82 -11.72 -6.14 -0.32
CA GLU A 82 -11.39 -7.52 0.06
C GLU A 82 -10.51 -7.60 1.31
N GLY A 83 -10.30 -6.47 1.98
CA GLY A 83 -9.43 -6.40 3.15
C GLY A 83 -7.94 -6.37 2.81
N LEU A 84 -7.58 -6.21 1.53
CA LEU A 84 -6.18 -6.18 1.11
C LEU A 84 -5.60 -4.77 1.28
N THR A 85 -4.54 -4.68 2.07
CA THR A 85 -3.72 -3.46 2.17
C THR A 85 -2.72 -3.36 1.01
N PRO A 86 -2.06 -2.21 0.78
CA PRO A 86 -0.96 -2.10 -0.19
C PRO A 86 0.16 -3.14 0.03
N LEU A 87 0.41 -3.53 1.30
CA LEU A 87 1.39 -4.57 1.62
C LEU A 87 0.93 -5.96 1.14
N HIS A 88 -0.35 -6.30 1.32
CA HIS A 88 -0.93 -7.54 0.78
C HIS A 88 -0.76 -7.61 -0.73
N ILE A 89 -1.19 -6.55 -1.43
CA ILE A 89 -1.16 -6.48 -2.88
C ILE A 89 0.27 -6.59 -3.42
N SER A 90 1.20 -5.79 -2.90
CA SER A 90 2.61 -5.85 -3.36
C SER A 90 3.27 -7.19 -3.06
N SER A 91 2.87 -7.87 -1.97
CA SER A 91 3.36 -9.21 -1.62
C SER A 91 2.82 -10.28 -2.55
N GLN A 92 1.52 -10.23 -2.86
CA GLN A 92 0.88 -11.12 -3.83
C GLN A 92 1.43 -10.93 -5.25
N GLN A 93 2.00 -9.76 -5.57
CA GLN A 93 2.58 -9.48 -6.89
C GLN A 93 4.11 -9.60 -6.93
N GLY A 94 4.76 -9.96 -5.81
CA GLY A 94 6.21 -10.19 -5.74
C GLY A 94 7.07 -8.92 -5.82
N HIS A 95 6.48 -7.74 -5.60
CA HIS A 95 7.18 -6.45 -5.68
C HIS A 95 8.02 -6.20 -4.42
N THR A 96 9.04 -7.04 -4.20
CA THR A 96 9.85 -7.11 -2.97
C THR A 96 10.38 -5.74 -2.51
N ARG A 97 10.80 -4.86 -3.45
CA ARG A 97 11.26 -3.50 -3.10
C ARG A 97 10.15 -2.60 -2.55
N VAL A 98 8.93 -2.75 -3.06
CA VAL A 98 7.75 -2.04 -2.54
C VAL A 98 7.35 -2.59 -1.19
N VAL A 99 7.38 -3.92 -1.02
CA VAL A 99 7.14 -4.59 0.27
C VAL A 99 8.11 -4.05 1.33
N GLN A 100 9.41 -4.03 1.04
CA GLN A 100 10.42 -3.48 1.94
C GLN A 100 10.13 -2.01 2.31
N LEU A 101 9.80 -1.18 1.32
CA LEU A 101 9.50 0.23 1.55
C LEU A 101 8.28 0.39 2.47
N LEU A 102 7.21 -0.35 2.23
CA LEU A 102 6.00 -0.30 3.04
C LEU A 102 6.29 -0.72 4.48
N LEU A 103 7.02 -1.81 4.69
CA LEU A 103 7.43 -2.26 6.03
C LEU A 103 8.28 -1.21 6.76
N ASN A 104 9.26 -0.62 6.05
CA ASN A 104 10.09 0.45 6.61
C ASN A 104 9.31 1.73 6.96
N ARG A 105 8.11 1.90 6.39
CA ARG A 105 7.20 3.02 6.66
C ARG A 105 6.07 2.66 7.64
N GLY A 106 6.15 1.50 8.29
CA GLY A 106 5.20 1.08 9.33
C GLY A 106 3.95 0.38 8.81
N ALA A 107 4.00 -0.22 7.62
CA ALA A 107 2.92 -1.10 7.18
C ALA A 107 2.82 -2.34 8.08
N LEU A 108 1.60 -2.67 8.49
CA LEU A 108 1.30 -3.76 9.41
C LEU A 108 0.97 -5.06 8.66
N LEU A 109 1.32 -6.19 9.26
CA LEU A 109 1.03 -7.55 8.75
C LEU A 109 -0.41 -7.98 9.07
N HIS A 110 -1.39 -7.12 8.77
CA HIS A 110 -2.82 -7.40 8.97
C HIS A 110 -3.27 -8.66 8.22
N ARG A 111 -4.46 -9.17 8.58
CA ARG A 111 -5.14 -10.23 7.84
C ARG A 111 -6.22 -9.61 6.95
N ASP A 112 -6.37 -10.13 5.74
CA ASP A 112 -7.47 -9.81 4.83
C ASP A 112 -8.79 -10.48 5.27
N HIS A 113 -9.88 -10.28 4.52
CA HIS A 113 -11.19 -10.86 4.85
C HIS A 113 -11.22 -12.40 4.80
N ASN A 114 -10.22 -13.03 4.17
CA ASN A 114 -10.05 -14.49 4.13
C ASN A 114 -9.09 -15.00 5.21
N GLY A 115 -8.67 -14.13 6.15
CA GLY A 115 -7.75 -14.46 7.23
C GLY A 115 -6.29 -14.61 6.78
N ARG A 116 -5.95 -14.23 5.54
CA ARG A 116 -4.59 -14.33 4.98
C ARG A 116 -3.82 -13.06 5.28
N ASN A 117 -2.58 -13.20 5.74
CA ASN A 117 -1.64 -12.07 5.86
C ASN A 117 -0.78 -11.95 4.58
N PRO A 118 0.08 -10.92 4.45
CA PRO A 118 0.91 -10.73 3.26
C PRO A 118 1.84 -11.91 2.94
N LEU A 119 2.34 -12.64 3.94
CA LEU A 119 3.19 -13.82 3.74
C LEU A 119 2.42 -14.98 3.11
N HIS A 120 1.16 -15.20 3.49
CA HIS A 120 0.31 -16.22 2.83
C HIS A 120 0.17 -15.92 1.34
N LEU A 121 -0.03 -14.64 0.98
CA LEU A 121 -0.20 -14.24 -0.42
C LEU A 121 1.11 -14.37 -1.21
N ALA A 122 2.24 -13.98 -0.64
CA ALA A 122 3.56 -14.16 -1.27
C ALA A 122 3.87 -15.65 -1.50
N ALA A 123 3.55 -16.51 -0.53
CA ALA A 123 3.74 -17.96 -0.62
C ALA A 123 2.80 -18.60 -1.65
N MET A 124 1.52 -18.23 -1.66
CA MET A 124 0.53 -18.70 -2.65
C MET A 124 0.94 -18.35 -4.09
N SER A 125 1.62 -17.22 -4.27
CA SER A 125 2.12 -16.77 -5.59
C SER A 125 3.56 -17.19 -5.90
N GLY A 126 4.27 -17.85 -4.98
CA GLY A 126 5.61 -18.39 -5.21
C GLY A 126 6.76 -17.38 -5.16
N TYR A 127 6.59 -16.22 -4.52
CA TYR A 127 7.61 -15.15 -4.47
C TYR A 127 8.58 -15.31 -3.29
N THR A 128 9.57 -16.18 -3.45
CA THR A 128 10.51 -16.57 -2.37
C THR A 128 11.27 -15.40 -1.75
N GLN A 129 11.78 -14.44 -2.53
CA GLN A 129 12.49 -13.29 -1.95
C GLN A 129 11.57 -12.39 -1.10
N THR A 130 10.29 -12.27 -1.50
CA THR A 130 9.29 -11.55 -0.71
C THR A 130 8.97 -12.31 0.58
N MET A 131 8.87 -13.64 0.52
CA MET A 131 8.66 -14.49 1.70
C MET A 131 9.80 -14.36 2.70
N GLU A 132 11.05 -14.46 2.24
CA GLU A 132 12.25 -14.31 3.09
C GLU A 132 12.28 -12.95 3.79
N LEU A 133 11.96 -11.88 3.06
CA LEU A 133 11.86 -10.53 3.62
C LEU A 133 10.77 -10.44 4.71
N LEU A 134 9.56 -10.91 4.41
CA LEU A 134 8.43 -10.86 5.36
C LEU A 134 8.71 -11.71 6.61
N HIS A 135 9.35 -12.87 6.44
CA HIS A 135 9.76 -13.73 7.55
C HIS A 135 10.79 -13.04 8.45
N SER A 136 11.82 -12.42 7.86
CA SER A 136 12.86 -11.70 8.59
C SER A 136 12.30 -10.58 9.48
N VAL A 137 11.33 -9.81 8.96
CA VAL A 137 10.67 -8.76 9.73
C VAL A 137 9.80 -9.35 10.84
N HIS A 138 9.07 -10.44 10.58
CA HIS A 138 8.25 -11.09 11.60
C HIS A 138 9.08 -11.68 12.75
N SER A 139 10.19 -12.37 12.46
CA SER A 139 11.08 -12.90 13.49
C SER A 139 11.70 -11.79 14.34
N HIS A 140 12.10 -10.68 13.72
CA HIS A 140 12.67 -9.56 14.45
C HIS A 140 11.67 -8.88 15.40
N LEU A 141 10.38 -8.85 15.04
CA LEU A 141 9.33 -8.35 15.93
C LEU A 141 9.16 -9.27 17.15
N LEU A 142 9.12 -10.60 16.97
CA LEU A 142 9.00 -11.56 18.08
C LEU A 142 10.19 -11.47 19.05
N ASP A 143 11.42 -11.37 18.53
CA ASP A 143 12.63 -11.27 19.34
C ASP A 143 12.70 -9.97 20.19
N GLN A 144 11.97 -8.91 19.80
CA GLN A 144 11.88 -7.67 20.58
C GLN A 144 10.85 -7.80 21.71
N VAL A 145 9.71 -8.46 21.49
CA VAL A 145 8.69 -8.68 22.53
C VAL A 145 9.23 -9.55 23.68
N ASP A 146 10.06 -10.53 23.36
CA ASP A 146 10.70 -11.40 24.37
C ASP A 146 11.77 -10.67 25.22
N LYS A 147 12.31 -9.56 24.71
CA LYS A 147 13.28 -8.72 25.45
C LYS A 147 12.63 -7.59 26.24
N ASP A 148 11.47 -7.11 25.78
CA ASP A 148 10.75 -5.99 26.40
C ASP A 148 9.67 -6.44 27.41
N GLY A 149 9.46 -7.75 27.59
CA GLY A 149 8.87 -8.32 28.80
C GLY A 149 7.47 -7.80 29.15
N VAL A 150 6.51 -7.96 28.24
CA VAL A 150 5.08 -8.03 28.62
C VAL A 150 4.41 -9.15 27.84
N SER A 151 4.42 -10.34 28.43
CA SER A 151 3.36 -11.33 28.22
C SER A 151 2.09 -10.70 28.75
N ASP A 152 1.13 -10.43 27.87
CA ASP A 152 -0.30 -10.64 28.11
C ASP A 152 -1.08 -10.19 26.86
N ILE A 153 -1.42 -11.16 26.03
CA ILE A 153 -2.57 -11.05 25.11
C ILE A 153 -3.51 -12.18 25.50
N PRO A 154 -4.82 -11.93 25.71
CA PRO A 154 -5.83 -12.89 25.31
C PRO A 154 -5.96 -12.95 23.78
#